data_AF-A0A357Z918-F1
#
_entry.id   AF-A0A357Z918-F1
#
_cell.length_a   1.000
_cell.length_b   1.000
_cell.length_c   1.000
_cell.angle_alpha   90.00
_cell.angle_beta   90.00
_cell.angle_gamma   90.00
#
_symmetry.space_group_name_H-M   'P 1'
#
loop_
_entity.id
_entity.type
_entity.pdbx_description
1 polymer ?
#
loop_
_entity_poly.entity_id
_entity_poly.type
_entity_poly.pdbx_seq_one_letter_code
_entity_poly.pdbx_strand_id
1 'polypeptide(L)'
;MHSNVQLAFKFIKYYLTASNGKGHGIHSPFVYDFIRKVLNKTNAPDNAFEIETRRNSLESNTSVIEVLDRGAGSRTSELKKRAISSIAKSALKQKKISRLLYRMGVYFNPDNILEMGTCFGITSSYLAMSLPNQTLVTMEGAPAIAQEAQNTFDLLHLKNIQIVEGDFAT
;
A
#
# COMPACT_ATOMS: atom_id res chain seq x y z
N MET A 1 25.88 9.14 -4.27
CA MET A 1 25.02 8.12 -4.94
C MET A 1 25.85 6.86 -5.16
N HIS A 2 25.32 5.67 -4.91
CA HIS A 2 26.02 4.41 -5.18
C HIS A 2 25.91 4.04 -6.65
N SER A 3 26.97 3.45 -7.23
CA SER A 3 26.87 2.84 -8.56
C SER A 3 26.04 1.55 -8.51
N ASN A 4 25.45 1.13 -9.65
CA ASN A 4 24.69 -0.12 -9.74
C ASN A 4 25.50 -1.35 -9.26
N VAL A 5 26.80 -1.35 -9.55
CA VAL A 5 27.73 -2.40 -9.10
C VAL A 5 27.88 -2.40 -7.57
N GLN A 6 28.05 -1.23 -6.96
CA GLN A 6 28.10 -1.11 -5.51
C GLN A 6 26.78 -1.55 -4.86
N LEU A 7 25.64 -1.24 -5.49
CA LEU A 7 24.32 -1.65 -5.01
C LEU A 7 24.16 -3.17 -5.07
N ALA A 8 24.60 -3.81 -6.16
CA ALA A 8 24.59 -5.26 -6.32
C ALA A 8 25.45 -5.95 -5.25
N PHE A 9 26.68 -5.49 -5.01
CA PHE A 9 27.54 -6.03 -3.95
C PHE A 9 26.92 -5.86 -2.56
N LYS A 10 26.34 -4.68 -2.26
CA LYS A 10 25.64 -4.45 -1.00
C LYS A 10 24.44 -5.38 -0.82
N PHE A 11 23.67 -5.60 -1.89
CA PHE A 11 22.52 -6.51 -1.87
C PHE A 11 22.95 -7.96 -1.66
N ILE A 12 23.97 -8.44 -2.37
CA ILE A 12 24.51 -9.81 -2.19
C ILE A 12 25.02 -9.99 -0.76
N LYS A 13 25.81 -9.03 -0.25
CA LYS A 13 26.29 -9.05 1.14
C LYS A 13 25.11 -9.14 2.09
N TYR A 14 24.13 -8.25 1.98
CA TYR A 14 22.91 -8.29 2.78
C TYR A 14 22.20 -9.64 2.70
N TYR A 15 21.98 -10.17 1.48
CA TYR A 15 21.27 -11.42 1.27
C TYR A 15 21.97 -12.61 1.95
N LEU A 16 23.30 -12.65 1.91
CA LEU A 16 24.10 -13.72 2.52
C LEU A 16 24.30 -13.53 4.03
N THR A 17 24.35 -12.29 4.52
CA THR A 17 24.68 -12.00 5.93
C THR A 17 23.48 -11.60 6.78
N ALA A 18 22.28 -11.48 6.21
CA ALA A 18 21.08 -11.13 6.96
C ALA A 18 20.79 -12.20 8.02
N SER A 19 21.00 -11.83 9.28
CA SER A 19 20.73 -12.71 10.42
C SER A 19 19.24 -12.73 10.76
N ASN A 20 18.83 -13.75 11.51
CA ASN A 20 17.57 -13.77 12.25
C ASN A 20 16.28 -13.73 11.39
N GLY A 21 16.37 -13.92 10.07
CA GLY A 21 15.20 -13.94 9.18
C GLY A 21 14.19 -15.05 9.52
N LYS A 22 14.63 -16.10 10.21
CA LYS A 22 13.76 -17.17 10.74
C LYS A 22 13.30 -16.94 12.20
N GLY A 23 13.75 -15.86 12.84
CA GLY A 23 13.48 -15.50 14.24
C GLY A 23 14.54 -15.96 15.24
N HIS A 24 15.46 -16.86 14.87
CA HIS A 24 16.54 -17.29 15.78
C HIS A 24 17.39 -16.09 16.21
N GLY A 25 17.77 -16.01 17.50
CA GLY A 25 18.59 -14.94 18.04
C GLY A 25 17.85 -13.60 18.31
N ILE A 26 16.53 -13.56 18.12
CA ILE A 26 15.72 -12.38 18.49
C ILE A 26 15.24 -12.52 19.94
N HIS A 27 15.69 -11.60 20.80
CA HIS A 27 15.32 -11.60 22.22
C HIS A 27 13.98 -10.90 22.51
N SER A 28 13.54 -9.98 21.65
CA SER A 28 12.24 -9.32 21.80
C SER A 28 11.12 -10.29 21.41
N PRO A 29 10.23 -10.69 22.34
CA PRO A 29 9.11 -11.59 22.01
C PRO A 29 8.21 -11.00 20.91
N PHE A 30 7.99 -9.68 20.95
CA PHE A 30 7.22 -8.96 19.94
C PHE A 30 7.81 -9.13 18.53
N VAL A 31 9.11 -8.87 18.36
CA VAL A 31 9.78 -8.96 17.06
C VAL A 31 9.86 -10.42 16.59
N TYR A 32 10.13 -11.35 17.50
CA TYR A 32 10.14 -12.79 17.21
C TYR A 32 8.79 -13.25 16.65
N ASP A 33 7.70 -12.88 17.32
CA ASP A 33 6.35 -13.22 16.91
C ASP A 33 5.98 -12.57 15.59
N PHE A 34 6.30 -11.29 15.39
CA PHE A 34 6.10 -10.62 14.11
C PHE A 34 6.79 -11.36 12.96
N ILE A 35 8.05 -11.77 13.14
CA ILE A 35 8.79 -12.52 12.11
C ILE A 35 8.11 -13.85 11.80
N ARG A 36 7.76 -14.63 12.83
CA ARG A 36 7.22 -15.99 12.69
C ARG A 36 5.78 -16.02 12.20
N LYS A 37 4.95 -15.10 12.68
CA LYS A 37 3.48 -15.10 12.51
C LYS A 37 3.02 -14.13 11.42
N VAL A 38 3.83 -13.15 11.02
CA VAL A 38 3.45 -12.14 10.01
C VAL A 38 4.40 -12.14 8.82
N LEU A 39 5.70 -11.91 9.05
CA LEU A 39 6.67 -11.70 7.98
C LEU A 39 6.89 -12.97 7.13
N ASN A 40 7.04 -14.12 7.78
CA ASN A 40 7.34 -15.40 7.14
C ASN A 40 6.08 -16.18 6.69
N LYS A 41 4.89 -15.65 6.93
CA LYS A 41 3.63 -16.23 6.43
C LYS A 41 3.36 -15.77 5.00
N THR A 42 2.63 -16.59 4.25
CA THR A 42 2.31 -16.36 2.83
C THR A 42 0.83 -16.09 2.56
N ASN A 43 0.02 -16.05 3.62
CA ASN A 43 -1.42 -15.80 3.56
C ASN A 43 -1.72 -14.48 2.85
N ALA A 44 -2.87 -14.45 2.17
CA ALA A 44 -3.44 -13.34 1.43
C ALA A 44 -4.97 -13.36 1.63
N PRO A 45 -5.70 -12.28 1.33
CA PRO A 45 -7.16 -12.30 1.32
C PRO A 45 -7.68 -13.27 0.25
N ASP A 46 -8.88 -13.83 0.46
CA ASP A 46 -9.48 -14.81 -0.44
C ASP A 46 -9.72 -14.23 -1.85
N ASN A 47 -10.11 -12.96 -1.92
CA ASN A 47 -10.31 -12.17 -3.13
C ASN A 47 -9.07 -11.36 -3.54
N ALA A 48 -7.87 -11.85 -3.23
CA ALA A 48 -6.63 -11.24 -3.70
C ALA A 48 -6.52 -11.21 -5.24
N PHE A 49 -7.26 -12.07 -5.94
CA PHE A 49 -7.25 -12.11 -7.40
C PHE A 49 -7.91 -10.87 -8.02
N GLU A 50 -9.05 -10.43 -7.48
CA GLU A 50 -9.81 -9.28 -7.92
C GLU A 50 -9.01 -7.99 -7.70
N ILE A 51 -8.37 -7.84 -6.54
CA ILE A 51 -7.49 -6.69 -6.25
C ILE A 51 -6.35 -6.60 -7.27
N GLU A 52 -5.69 -7.72 -7.56
CA GLU A 52 -4.56 -7.74 -8.49
C GLU A 52 -5.02 -7.57 -9.95
N THR A 53 -6.24 -7.99 -10.28
CA THR A 53 -6.86 -7.70 -11.58
C THR A 53 -7.11 -6.19 -11.72
N ARG A 54 -7.65 -5.54 -10.68
CA ARG A 54 -7.82 -4.09 -10.66
C ARG A 54 -6.47 -3.37 -10.75
N ARG A 55 -5.43 -3.81 -10.03
CA ARG A 55 -4.06 -3.28 -10.16
C ARG A 55 -3.59 -3.32 -11.62
N ASN A 56 -3.69 -4.48 -12.27
CA ASN A 56 -3.26 -4.63 -13.66
C ASN A 56 -4.03 -3.69 -14.60
N SER A 57 -5.33 -3.53 -14.38
CA SER A 57 -6.16 -2.58 -15.15
C SER A 57 -5.69 -1.13 -14.98
N LEU A 58 -5.30 -0.72 -13.76
CA LEU A 58 -4.78 0.62 -13.50
C LEU A 58 -3.42 0.82 -14.16
N GLU A 59 -2.53 -0.18 -14.10
CA GLU A 59 -1.20 -0.13 -14.70
C GLU A 59 -1.23 -0.12 -16.25
N SER A 60 -2.31 -0.58 -16.87
CA SER A 60 -2.53 -0.50 -18.32
C SER A 60 -3.40 0.68 -18.76
N ASN A 61 -4.06 1.38 -17.84
CA ASN A 61 -4.96 2.49 -18.17
C ASN A 61 -4.18 3.74 -18.62
N THR A 62 -4.33 4.12 -19.89
CA THR A 62 -3.67 5.29 -20.49
C THR A 62 -4.46 6.60 -20.34
N SER A 63 -5.66 6.54 -19.74
CA SER A 63 -6.46 7.74 -19.47
C SER A 63 -5.69 8.74 -18.61
N VAL A 64 -5.88 10.01 -18.90
CA VAL A 64 -5.19 11.12 -18.24
C VAL A 64 -6.15 11.78 -17.25
N ILE A 65 -5.68 11.96 -16.03
CA ILE A 65 -6.39 12.68 -14.98
C ILE A 65 -5.62 13.94 -14.58
N GLU A 66 -6.36 14.95 -14.12
CA GLU A 66 -5.78 16.17 -13.54
C GLU A 66 -5.50 15.90 -12.06
N VAL A 67 -4.21 15.88 -11.72
CA VAL A 67 -3.74 15.61 -10.36
C VAL A 67 -3.31 16.91 -9.72
N LEU A 68 -3.95 17.23 -8.59
CA LEU A 68 -3.49 18.28 -7.70
C LEU A 68 -2.39 17.72 -6.80
N ASP A 69 -1.15 18.13 -7.03
CA ASP A 69 0.01 17.62 -6.30
C ASP A 69 0.17 18.34 -4.95
N ARG A 70 -0.33 17.73 -3.87
CA ARG A 70 -0.24 18.23 -2.48
C ARG A 70 0.79 17.51 -1.62
N GLY A 71 1.77 16.83 -2.24
CA GLY A 71 2.80 16.09 -1.52
C GLY A 71 3.78 17.00 -0.74
N ALA A 72 4.49 16.40 0.23
CA ALA A 72 5.53 17.07 1.01
C ALA A 72 6.64 17.65 0.12
N GLY A 73 6.55 18.95 -0.17
CA GLY A 73 7.48 19.69 -1.04
C GLY A 73 6.82 20.46 -2.18
N SER A 74 5.52 20.23 -2.47
CA SER A 74 4.79 21.02 -3.46
C SER A 74 4.43 22.39 -2.87
N ARG A 75 5.19 23.43 -3.24
CA ARG A 75 4.92 24.83 -2.82
C ARG A 75 3.86 25.51 -3.68
N THR A 76 3.36 24.82 -4.71
CA THR A 76 2.43 25.36 -5.70
C THR A 76 1.29 24.38 -5.93
N SER A 77 0.05 24.85 -5.82
CA SER A 77 -1.18 24.13 -6.18
C SER A 77 -1.31 23.94 -7.70
N GLU A 78 -0.29 23.37 -8.33
CA GLU A 78 -0.23 23.20 -9.78
C GLU A 78 -0.97 21.92 -10.18
N LEU A 79 -1.99 22.08 -11.02
CA LEU A 79 -2.70 20.95 -11.63
C LEU A 79 -1.82 20.34 -12.72
N LYS A 80 -1.47 19.06 -12.56
CA LYS A 80 -0.66 18.32 -13.52
C LYS A 80 -1.50 17.24 -14.20
N LYS A 81 -1.43 17.17 -15.53
CA LYS A 81 -2.03 16.09 -16.30
C LYS A 81 -1.12 14.87 -16.26
N ARG A 82 -1.60 13.76 -15.72
CA ARG A 82 -0.84 12.51 -15.60
C ARG A 82 -1.68 11.32 -16.03
N ALA A 83 -1.08 10.39 -16.77
CA ALA A 83 -1.71 9.12 -17.09
C ALA A 83 -1.88 8.25 -15.84
N ILE A 84 -3.02 7.58 -15.69
CA ILE A 84 -3.31 6.67 -14.58
C ILE A 84 -2.23 5.60 -14.47
N SER A 85 -1.88 4.94 -15.58
CA SER A 85 -0.80 3.94 -15.64
C SER A 85 0.55 4.43 -15.13
N SER A 86 0.91 5.69 -15.40
CA SER A 86 2.16 6.29 -14.90
C SER A 86 2.13 6.43 -13.38
N ILE A 87 1.02 6.93 -12.83
CA ILE A 87 0.83 7.04 -11.38
C ILE A 87 0.83 5.63 -10.76
N ALA A 88 0.05 4.70 -11.32
CA ALA A 88 -0.10 3.35 -10.81
C ALA A 88 1.24 2.62 -10.68
N LYS A 89 2.05 2.62 -11.75
CA LYS A 89 3.37 1.96 -11.77
C LYS A 89 4.37 2.57 -10.79
N SER A 90 4.24 3.87 -10.51
CA SER A 90 5.18 4.60 -9.64
C SER A 90 4.77 4.60 -8.17
N ALA A 91 3.46 4.58 -7.87
CA ALA A 91 2.93 4.80 -6.54
C ALA A 91 2.39 3.54 -5.86
N LEU A 92 1.80 2.60 -6.62
CA LEU A 92 1.16 1.44 -6.02
C LEU A 92 2.19 0.52 -5.38
N LYS A 93 1.90 0.08 -4.14
CA LYS A 93 2.78 -0.86 -3.45
C LYS A 93 2.74 -2.21 -4.13
N GLN A 94 3.91 -2.84 -4.27
CA GLN A 94 4.02 -4.18 -4.82
C GLN A 94 3.10 -5.17 -4.06
N LYS A 95 2.62 -6.19 -4.77
CA LYS A 95 1.79 -7.27 -4.22
C LYS A 95 2.35 -7.87 -2.93
N LYS A 96 3.67 -8.09 -2.85
CA LYS A 96 4.35 -8.61 -1.67
C LYS A 96 4.15 -7.74 -0.42
N ILE A 97 4.25 -6.42 -0.59
CA ILE A 97 4.07 -5.45 0.50
C ILE A 97 2.60 -5.32 0.87
N SER A 98 1.70 -5.28 -0.11
CA SER A 98 0.26 -5.20 0.13
C SER A 98 -0.24 -6.42 0.92
N ARG A 99 0.25 -7.63 0.57
CA ARG A 99 -0.02 -8.86 1.34
C ARG A 99 0.59 -8.83 2.74
N LEU A 100 1.75 -8.20 2.93
CA LEU A 100 2.33 -8.04 4.27
C LEU A 100 1.43 -7.15 5.14
N LEU A 101 0.93 -6.05 4.60
CA LEU A 101 0.01 -5.16 5.31
C LEU A 101 -1.30 -5.87 5.67
N TYR A 102 -1.87 -6.68 4.77
CA TYR A 102 -3.00 -7.56 5.11
C TYR A 102 -2.69 -8.46 6.30
N ARG A 103 -1.55 -9.16 6.29
CA ARG A 103 -1.16 -10.05 7.40
C ARG A 103 -0.94 -9.28 8.70
N MET A 104 -0.45 -8.05 8.63
CA MET A 104 -0.32 -7.17 9.80
C MET A 104 -1.69 -6.82 10.37
N GLY A 105 -2.66 -6.45 9.53
CA GLY A 105 -4.03 -6.17 9.97
C GLY A 105 -4.69 -7.37 10.64
N VAL A 106 -4.60 -8.55 10.02
CA VAL A 106 -5.12 -9.80 10.60
C VAL A 106 -4.45 -10.12 11.94
N TYR A 107 -3.13 -9.97 12.03
CA TYR A 107 -2.37 -10.36 13.22
C TYR A 107 -2.57 -9.42 14.41
N PHE A 108 -2.52 -8.11 14.16
CA PHE A 108 -2.67 -7.12 15.22
C PHE A 108 -4.13 -6.84 15.57
N ASN A 109 -5.05 -7.12 14.65
CA ASN A 109 -6.49 -6.94 14.82
C ASN A 109 -6.87 -5.62 15.52
N PRO A 110 -6.39 -4.45 15.02
CA PRO A 110 -6.72 -3.17 15.62
C PRO A 110 -8.22 -2.86 15.50
N ASP A 111 -8.77 -2.13 16.46
CA ASP A 111 -10.17 -1.70 16.42
C ASP A 111 -10.44 -0.67 15.31
N ASN A 112 -9.43 0.12 14.95
CA ASN A 112 -9.52 1.17 13.94
C ASN A 112 -8.25 1.17 13.08
N ILE A 113 -8.39 1.44 11.77
CA ILE A 113 -7.26 1.61 10.86
C ILE A 113 -7.32 3.01 10.25
N LEU A 114 -6.22 3.75 10.34
CA LEU A 114 -6.01 5.01 9.64
C LEU A 114 -4.90 4.81 8.59
N GLU A 115 -5.21 5.10 7.34
CA GLU A 115 -4.24 5.14 6.23
C GLU A 115 -4.07 6.57 5.73
N MET A 116 -2.81 6.98 5.56
CA MET A 116 -2.43 8.28 5.00
C MET A 116 -1.87 8.07 3.59
N GLY A 117 -2.61 8.51 2.58
CA GLY A 117 -2.31 8.30 1.17
C GLY A 117 -2.99 7.07 0.60
N THR A 118 -4.22 7.23 0.13
CA THR A 118 -5.02 6.18 -0.50
C THR A 118 -4.46 5.75 -1.86
N CYS A 119 -3.95 6.70 -2.66
CA CYS A 119 -3.68 6.52 -4.08
C CYS A 119 -4.92 5.90 -4.78
N PHE A 120 -4.77 4.95 -5.70
CA PHE A 120 -5.90 4.28 -6.36
C PHE A 120 -6.55 3.15 -5.53
N GLY A 121 -6.33 3.11 -4.21
CA GLY A 121 -7.06 2.23 -3.30
C GLY A 121 -6.59 0.77 -3.21
N ILE A 122 -5.50 0.38 -3.87
CA ILE A 122 -5.05 -1.02 -3.86
C ILE A 122 -4.59 -1.46 -2.48
N THR A 123 -3.73 -0.69 -1.81
CA THR A 123 -3.23 -1.03 -0.47
C THR A 123 -4.35 -0.98 0.57
N SER A 124 -5.22 0.03 0.45
CA SER A 124 -6.41 0.21 1.26
C SER A 124 -7.35 -1.00 1.14
N SER A 125 -7.49 -1.57 -0.06
CA SER A 125 -8.30 -2.78 -0.29
C SER A 125 -7.75 -3.99 0.49
N TYR A 126 -6.43 -4.19 0.49
CA TYR A 126 -5.80 -5.24 1.30
C TYR A 126 -6.01 -5.02 2.80
N LEU A 127 -5.95 -3.77 3.28
CA LEU A 127 -6.19 -3.45 4.69
C LEU A 127 -7.66 -3.64 5.08
N ALA A 128 -8.60 -3.15 4.29
CA ALA A 128 -10.04 -3.33 4.52
C ALA A 128 -10.42 -4.82 4.61
N MET A 129 -9.86 -5.66 3.73
CA MET A 129 -10.13 -7.10 3.76
C MET A 129 -9.45 -7.84 4.91
N SER A 130 -8.43 -7.26 5.54
CA SER A 130 -7.80 -7.87 6.73
C SER A 130 -8.72 -7.88 7.94
N LEU A 131 -9.67 -6.95 7.97
CA LEU A 131 -10.56 -6.68 9.09
C LEU A 131 -11.95 -6.26 8.57
N PRO A 132 -12.74 -7.19 7.99
CA PRO A 132 -14.00 -6.86 7.29
C PRO A 132 -15.08 -6.26 8.21
N ASN A 133 -14.92 -6.39 9.53
CA ASN A 133 -15.86 -5.87 10.52
C ASN A 133 -15.40 -4.55 11.15
N GLN A 134 -14.20 -4.05 10.80
CA GLN A 134 -13.65 -2.79 11.29
C GLN A 134 -13.61 -1.77 10.16
N THR A 135 -13.76 -0.50 10.51
CA THR A 135 -13.68 0.60 9.54
C THR A 135 -12.24 1.00 9.30
N LEU A 136 -11.84 0.98 8.02
CA LEU A 136 -10.64 1.65 7.53
C LEU A 136 -10.99 3.07 7.10
N VAL A 137 -10.35 4.06 7.71
CA VAL A 137 -10.37 5.44 7.23
C VAL A 137 -9.09 5.68 6.44
N THR A 138 -9.21 6.13 5.20
CA THR A 138 -8.09 6.46 4.32
C THR A 138 -8.21 7.88 3.81
N MET A 139 -7.09 8.57 3.62
CA MET A 139 -7.08 9.97 3.19
C MET A 139 -6.30 10.18 1.90
N GLU A 140 -6.87 10.98 1.00
CA GLU A 140 -6.28 11.34 -0.29
C GLU A 140 -6.41 12.84 -0.57
N GLY A 141 -5.29 13.46 -0.99
CA GLY A 141 -5.22 14.91 -1.20
C GLY A 141 -5.60 15.35 -2.61
N ALA A 142 -5.62 14.43 -3.57
CA ALA A 142 -6.00 14.69 -4.95
C ALA A 142 -7.40 14.12 -5.26
N PRO A 143 -8.43 14.96 -5.47
CA PRO A 143 -9.81 14.50 -5.71
C PRO A 143 -9.95 13.51 -6.87
N ALA A 144 -9.22 13.72 -7.97
CA ALA A 144 -9.26 12.79 -9.10
C ALA A 144 -8.68 11.40 -8.78
N ILE A 145 -7.71 11.32 -7.86
CA ILE A 145 -7.15 10.06 -7.38
C ILE A 145 -8.11 9.41 -6.38
N ALA A 146 -8.71 10.22 -5.50
CA ALA A 146 -9.72 9.77 -4.54
C ALA A 146 -10.92 9.13 -5.26
N GLN A 147 -11.38 9.73 -6.35
CA GLN A 147 -12.45 9.17 -7.19
C GLN A 147 -12.07 7.82 -7.80
N GLU A 148 -10.83 7.66 -8.30
CA GLU A 148 -10.36 6.36 -8.81
C GLU A 148 -10.20 5.31 -7.71
N ALA A 149 -9.89 5.73 -6.48
CA ALA A 149 -9.89 4.86 -5.31
C ALA A 149 -11.30 4.40 -4.96
N GLN A 150 -12.28 5.32 -4.95
CA GLN A 150 -13.68 4.98 -4.71
C GLN A 150 -14.19 3.97 -5.76
N ASN A 151 -13.86 4.19 -7.04
CA ASN A 151 -14.18 3.25 -8.11
C ASN A 151 -13.57 1.85 -7.86
N THR A 152 -12.35 1.79 -7.31
CA THR A 152 -11.72 0.53 -6.89
C THR A 152 -12.50 -0.13 -5.75
N PHE A 153 -12.93 0.62 -4.74
CA PHE A 153 -13.68 0.09 -3.61
C PHE A 153 -15.06 -0.43 -4.02
N ASP A 154 -15.75 0.30 -4.87
CA ASP A 154 -17.07 -0.08 -5.39
C ASP A 154 -16.98 -1.37 -6.22
N LEU A 155 -15.97 -1.47 -7.09
CA LEU A 155 -15.70 -2.65 -7.92
C LEU A 155 -15.36 -3.88 -7.09
N LEU A 156 -14.66 -3.70 -5.97
CA LEU A 156 -14.28 -4.77 -5.04
C LEU A 156 -15.36 -5.01 -3.96
N HIS A 157 -16.47 -4.28 -4.00
CA HIS A 157 -17.58 -4.35 -3.04
C HIS A 157 -17.14 -4.14 -1.58
N LEU A 158 -16.15 -3.27 -1.36
CA LEU A 158 -15.63 -2.96 -0.03
C LEU A 158 -16.51 -1.93 0.66
N LYS A 159 -17.18 -2.35 1.74
CA LYS A 159 -18.11 -1.52 2.50
C LYS A 159 -17.54 -0.95 3.80
N ASN A 160 -16.43 -1.52 4.27
CA ASN A 160 -15.80 -1.16 5.54
C ASN A 160 -14.64 -0.16 5.36
N ILE A 161 -14.73 0.67 4.32
CA ILE A 161 -13.71 1.66 3.98
C ILE A 161 -14.36 3.02 3.75
N GLN A 162 -13.76 4.06 4.31
CA GLN A 162 -14.17 5.45 4.14
C GLN A 162 -12.98 6.25 3.62
N ILE A 163 -13.17 6.91 2.48
CA ILE A 163 -12.20 7.88 1.96
C ILE A 163 -12.54 9.28 2.46
N VAL A 164 -11.52 9.99 2.92
CA VAL A 164 -11.60 11.41 3.29
C VAL A 164 -10.71 12.19 2.33
N GLU A 165 -11.31 13.09 1.57
CA GLU A 165 -10.60 14.02 0.71
C GLU A 165 -10.12 15.21 1.53
N GLY A 166 -8.86 15.61 1.37
CA GLY A 166 -8.35 16.78 2.06
C GLY A 166 -6.84 16.87 2.16
N ASP A 167 -6.37 18.00 2.70
CA ASP A 167 -4.98 18.20 3.11
C ASP A 167 -4.84 17.87 4.61
N PHE A 168 -3.63 17.55 5.05
CA PHE A 168 -3.27 17.42 6.46
C PHE A 168 -3.16 18.78 7.17
N ALA A 169 -3.08 19.87 6.41
CA ALA A 169 -3.14 21.22 6.93
C ALA A 169 -4.61 21.65 7.12
N THR A 170 -4.98 21.92 8.37
CA THR A 170 -6.17 22.68 8.77
C THR A 170 -6.31 23.99 8.02
#